data_AF-A0A0Q5NFH8-F1
#
_entry.id   AF-A0A0Q5NFH8-F1
#
_cell.length_a   1.000
_cell.length_b   1.000
_cell.length_c   1.000
_cell.angle_alpha   90.00
_cell.angle_beta   90.00
_cell.angle_gamma   90.00
#
_symmetry.space_group_name_H-M   'P 1'
#
loop_
_entity.id
_entity.type
_entity.pdbx_description
1 polymer ?
#
loop_
_entity_poly.entity_id
_entity_poly.type
_entity_poly.pdbx_seq_one_letter_code
_entity_poly.pdbx_strand_id
1 'polypeptide(L)'
;MWPSNDPQVAGTRLQWQTETAGTSKNFEFGGRWALVRMLERAKVEPIDSATFQLTWQAAPDTRRSVQVVAMPTTSVIAKAPSHSSARNADDWTSATRDLTATAPQQIPALDSLITQQPLTAPPANVSYPLSYLMRTDVGKGPLELLALKGFVLPNRMFIDKPRTTNTDRSPNPPPLPKAAVEAAKHAVTPLPDQT
;
A
#
# COMPACT_ATOMS: atom_id res chain seq x y z
N MET A 1 17.64 5.16 10.14
CA MET A 1 16.58 4.24 10.59
C MET A 1 15.33 4.55 9.79
N TRP A 2 14.61 3.55 9.28
CA TRP A 2 13.35 3.76 8.59
C TRP A 2 12.19 3.59 9.59
N PRO A 3 11.15 4.44 9.54
CA PRO A 3 10.98 5.58 8.62
C PRO A 3 11.82 6.81 9.01
N SER A 4 12.10 7.67 8.03
CA SER A 4 12.72 8.99 8.29
C SER A 4 11.70 9.94 8.92
N ASN A 5 12.17 10.80 9.84
CA ASN A 5 11.32 11.79 10.52
C ASN A 5 10.94 12.97 9.59
N ASP A 6 11.75 13.23 8.55
CA ASP A 6 11.47 14.27 7.56
C ASP A 6 10.86 13.66 6.28
N PRO A 7 9.55 13.84 6.02
CA PRO A 7 8.89 13.29 4.85
C PRO A 7 9.27 13.98 3.54
N GLN A 8 9.74 15.23 3.58
CA GLN A 8 10.10 16.01 2.39
C GLN A 8 11.47 15.58 1.84
N VAL A 9 12.36 15.15 2.73
CA VAL A 9 13.68 14.60 2.37
C VAL A 9 13.63 13.07 2.20
N ALA A 10 12.61 12.40 2.75
CA ALA A 10 12.47 10.96 2.63
C ALA A 10 12.35 10.52 1.17
N GLY A 11 13.19 9.57 0.77
CA GLY A 11 13.16 8.96 -0.56
C GLY A 11 13.99 7.69 -0.59
N THR A 12 13.87 6.93 -1.66
CA THR A 12 14.69 5.75 -1.89
C THR A 12 15.03 5.68 -3.37
N ARG A 13 16.32 5.54 -3.67
CA ARG A 13 16.86 5.51 -5.02
C ARG A 13 17.84 4.36 -5.15
N LEU A 14 17.73 3.60 -6.24
CA LEU A 14 18.73 2.62 -6.67
C LEU A 14 19.43 3.16 -7.91
N GLN A 15 20.74 3.32 -7.80
CA GLN A 15 21.63 3.71 -8.88
C GLN A 15 22.65 2.60 -9.11
N TRP A 16 22.97 2.33 -10.37
CA TRP A 16 23.94 1.31 -10.75
C TRP A 16 24.71 1.77 -11.98
N GLN A 17 25.91 1.24 -12.15
CA GLN A 17 26.78 1.53 -13.28
C GLN A 17 27.14 0.24 -14.00
N THR A 18 27.16 0.29 -15.32
CA THR A 18 27.79 -0.76 -16.14
C THR A 18 28.77 -0.10 -17.10
N GLU A 19 29.75 -0.87 -17.54
CA GLU A 19 30.74 -0.44 -18.52
C GLU A 19 30.07 0.02 -19.83
N THR A 20 29.01 -0.69 -20.25
CA THR A 20 28.27 -0.38 -21.47
C THR A 20 27.38 0.85 -21.27
N ALA A 21 26.52 0.87 -20.23
CA ALA A 21 25.47 1.89 -20.09
C ALA A 21 25.82 3.13 -19.29
N GLY A 22 27.03 3.22 -18.75
CA GLY A 22 27.34 4.28 -17.79
C GLY A 22 26.43 4.18 -16.56
N THR A 23 26.04 5.34 -16.00
CA THR A 23 25.16 5.40 -14.81
C THR A 23 23.70 5.32 -15.19
N SER A 24 22.99 4.31 -14.68
CA SER A 24 21.54 4.15 -14.84
C SER A 24 20.82 4.38 -13.51
N LYS A 25 19.65 5.01 -13.60
CA LYS A 25 18.82 5.43 -12.47
C LYS A 25 17.35 5.10 -12.77
N ASN A 26 16.99 3.82 -12.62
CA ASN A 26 15.63 3.36 -12.96
C ASN A 26 14.66 3.26 -11.80
N PHE A 27 15.15 3.32 -10.55
CA PHE A 27 14.28 3.20 -9.38
C PHE A 27 14.50 4.41 -8.49
N GLU A 28 13.58 5.35 -8.56
CA GLU A 28 13.53 6.50 -7.66
C GLU A 28 12.09 6.71 -7.20
N PHE A 29 11.91 6.70 -5.89
CA PHE A 29 10.63 6.98 -5.26
C PHE A 29 10.82 8.05 -4.19
N GLY A 30 9.91 9.01 -4.16
CA GLY A 30 9.85 10.05 -3.12
C GLY A 30 8.89 9.71 -1.98
N GLY A 31 9.09 10.38 -0.86
CA GLY A 31 8.25 10.31 0.34
C GLY A 31 8.56 9.14 1.26
N ARG A 32 7.91 9.11 2.43
CA ARG A 32 8.15 8.11 3.50
C ARG A 32 7.96 6.66 3.07
N TRP A 33 7.06 6.43 2.10
CA TRP A 33 6.73 5.11 1.56
C TRP A 33 7.62 4.68 0.39
N ALA A 34 8.63 5.48 0.02
CA ALA A 34 9.54 5.18 -1.08
C ALA A 34 10.23 3.82 -0.93
N LEU A 35 10.63 3.45 0.30
CA LEU A 35 11.26 2.16 0.56
C LEU A 35 10.31 1.01 0.24
N VAL A 36 9.06 1.08 0.70
CA VAL A 36 8.06 0.03 0.47
C VAL A 36 7.76 -0.10 -1.03
N ARG A 37 7.64 1.02 -1.76
CA ARG A 37 7.48 1.01 -3.23
C ARG A 37 8.69 0.42 -3.94
N MET A 38 9.89 0.65 -3.42
CA MET A 38 11.10 0.04 -3.95
C MET A 38 11.14 -1.48 -3.71
N LEU A 39 10.72 -1.94 -2.52
CA LEU A 39 10.60 -3.37 -2.20
C LEU A 39 9.51 -4.05 -3.02
N GLU A 40 8.41 -3.35 -3.33
CA GLU A 40 7.35 -3.84 -4.23
C GLU A 40 7.88 -4.17 -5.64
N ARG A 41 8.89 -3.44 -6.12
CA ARG A 41 9.53 -3.70 -7.42
C ARG A 41 10.59 -4.80 -7.36
N ALA A 42 10.95 -5.27 -6.17
CA ALA A 42 11.92 -6.34 -6.00
C ALA A 42 11.23 -7.70 -6.11
N LYS A 43 11.92 -8.67 -6.72
CA LYS A 43 11.62 -10.08 -6.46
C LYS A 43 12.18 -10.43 -5.09
N VAL A 44 11.33 -10.87 -4.18
CA VAL A 44 11.69 -11.22 -2.80
C VAL A 44 11.68 -12.73 -2.64
N GLU A 45 12.82 -13.32 -2.32
CA GLU A 45 12.96 -14.75 -2.06
C GLU A 45 13.46 -14.97 -0.63
N PRO A 46 12.74 -15.73 0.22
CA PRO A 46 13.21 -16.04 1.57
C PRO A 46 14.38 -17.01 1.50
N ILE A 47 15.48 -16.69 2.19
CA ILE A 47 16.62 -17.59 2.37
C ILE A 47 16.46 -18.34 3.69
N ASP A 48 16.13 -17.62 4.75
CA ASP A 48 15.81 -18.17 6.07
C ASP A 48 14.67 -17.34 6.73
N SER A 49 14.46 -17.48 8.04
CA SER A 49 13.39 -16.78 8.76
C SER A 49 13.60 -15.27 8.92
N ALA A 50 14.84 -14.78 8.81
CA ALA A 50 15.23 -13.39 9.03
C ALA A 50 16.00 -12.78 7.85
N THR A 51 16.35 -13.59 6.84
CA THR A 51 17.17 -13.19 5.69
C THR A 51 16.39 -13.39 4.40
N PHE A 52 16.32 -12.33 3.59
CA PHE A 52 15.61 -12.29 2.33
C PHE A 52 16.54 -11.81 1.22
N GLN A 53 16.51 -12.49 0.07
CA GLN A 53 17.14 -12.01 -1.14
C GLN A 53 16.18 -11.09 -1.89
N LEU A 54 16.68 -9.93 -2.29
CA LEU A 54 15.97 -8.93 -3.07
C LEU A 54 16.65 -8.81 -4.43
N THR A 55 15.89 -9.02 -5.50
CA THR A 55 16.42 -8.90 -6.87
C THR A 55 15.60 -7.89 -7.68
N TRP A 56 16.24 -6.82 -8.15
CA TRP A 56 15.61 -5.84 -9.05
C TRP A 56 16.08 -6.05 -10.49
N GLN A 57 15.12 -6.07 -11.42
CA GLN A 57 15.41 -6.17 -12.85
C GLN A 57 15.67 -4.77 -13.42
N ALA A 58 16.94 -4.42 -13.60
CA ALA A 58 17.34 -3.08 -13.99
C ALA A 58 17.62 -2.99 -15.50
N ALA A 59 17.07 -1.97 -16.17
CA ALA A 59 17.30 -1.72 -17.59
C ALA A 59 18.22 -0.50 -17.78
N PRO A 60 19.17 -0.49 -18.71
CA PRO A 60 20.02 0.67 -18.93
C PRO A 60 19.20 1.87 -19.39
N ASP A 61 19.47 3.05 -18.83
CA ASP A 61 18.82 4.30 -19.25
C ASP A 61 19.39 4.72 -20.61
N THR A 62 18.69 4.35 -21.68
CA THR A 62 19.04 4.75 -23.04
C THR A 62 18.45 6.11 -23.43
N ARG A 63 17.69 6.77 -22.54
CA ARG A 63 16.94 7.98 -22.87
C ARG A 63 17.69 9.26 -22.55
N ARG A 64 18.78 9.58 -23.26
CA ARG A 64 19.33 10.96 -23.27
C ARG A 64 19.93 11.48 -24.58
N SER A 65 19.70 10.85 -25.73
CA SER A 65 20.26 11.35 -27.01
C SER A 65 19.25 11.91 -28.01
N VAL A 66 17.93 11.92 -27.73
CA VAL A 66 16.92 12.39 -28.70
C VAL A 66 16.07 13.52 -28.13
N GLN A 67 16.67 14.68 -27.85
CA GLN A 67 15.92 15.93 -27.71
C GLN A 67 16.79 17.13 -28.08
N VAL A 68 17.25 17.16 -29.33
CA VAL A 68 17.76 18.38 -29.98
C VAL A 68 16.98 18.57 -31.26
N VAL A 69 15.71 19.00 -31.18
CA VAL A 69 15.04 19.68 -32.31
C VAL A 69 14.03 20.70 -31.77
N ALA A 70 14.30 21.97 -32.08
CA ALA A 70 13.42 23.14 -32.18
C ALA A 70 12.87 23.83 -30.91
N MET A 71 13.45 25.00 -30.62
CA MET A 71 12.75 26.16 -30.03
C MET A 71 11.93 26.85 -31.14
N PRO A 72 10.83 27.56 -30.84
CA PRO A 72 11.01 28.99 -30.58
C PRO A 72 10.22 29.56 -29.38
N THR A 73 10.79 30.65 -28.88
CA THR A 73 10.43 31.61 -27.85
C THR A 73 8.99 32.12 -27.90
N THR A 74 8.33 32.29 -26.75
CA THR A 74 7.77 33.58 -26.26
C THR A 74 7.22 33.41 -24.85
N SER A 75 7.79 34.19 -23.93
CA SER A 75 7.37 34.34 -22.54
C SER A 75 6.39 35.52 -22.46
N VAL A 76 5.20 35.33 -21.88
CA VAL A 76 4.31 36.43 -21.49
C VAL A 76 3.79 36.22 -20.08
N ILE A 77 4.01 37.25 -19.27
CA ILE A 77 3.71 37.42 -17.84
C ILE A 77 2.25 37.81 -17.65
N ALA A 78 1.55 37.19 -16.70
CA ALA A 78 0.39 37.78 -16.03
C ALA A 78 0.16 37.21 -14.62
N LYS A 79 -0.38 38.06 -13.76
CA LYS A 79 -0.29 38.14 -12.30
C LYS A 79 -1.54 37.56 -11.60
N ALA A 80 -1.35 36.89 -10.47
CA ALA A 80 -2.43 36.42 -9.58
C ALA A 80 -3.05 37.57 -8.75
N PRO A 81 -4.26 37.38 -8.22
CA PRO A 81 -4.38 37.48 -6.76
C PRO A 81 -5.23 36.37 -6.10
N SER A 82 -4.92 36.20 -4.82
CA SER A 82 -5.34 35.20 -3.82
C SER A 82 -6.72 35.44 -3.20
N HIS A 83 -7.42 34.35 -2.86
CA HIS A 83 -8.32 34.25 -1.70
C HIS A 83 -8.21 32.85 -1.07
N SER A 84 -8.61 32.77 0.20
CA SER A 84 -8.00 31.97 1.27
C SER A 84 -8.69 30.64 1.62
N SER A 85 -7.87 29.74 2.19
CA SER A 85 -8.13 28.82 3.33
C SER A 85 -9.23 27.74 3.25
N ALA A 86 -8.84 26.45 3.29
CA ALA A 86 -9.18 25.50 4.37
C ALA A 86 -8.65 24.06 4.12
N ARG A 87 -7.82 23.58 5.06
CA ARG A 87 -7.75 22.22 5.66
C ARG A 87 -8.17 20.99 4.83
N ASN A 88 -7.21 20.16 4.43
CA ASN A 88 -7.12 18.72 4.72
C ASN A 88 -5.99 18.10 3.88
N ALA A 89 -4.96 17.56 4.54
CA ALA A 89 -3.79 16.97 3.90
C ALA A 89 -3.73 15.46 4.14
N ASP A 90 -4.59 14.74 3.43
CA ASP A 90 -4.49 13.30 3.16
C ASP A 90 -4.58 13.13 1.63
N ASP A 91 -3.55 13.56 0.90
CA ASP A 91 -3.61 13.57 -0.57
C ASP A 91 -2.78 12.43 -1.17
N TRP A 92 -3.51 11.40 -1.58
CA TRP A 92 -3.06 10.24 -2.34
C TRP A 92 -3.32 10.52 -3.82
N THR A 93 -2.77 11.58 -4.41
CA THR A 93 -2.90 11.81 -5.85
C THR A 93 -1.61 12.30 -6.49
N SER A 94 -1.26 11.64 -7.60
CA SER A 94 -0.29 12.15 -8.55
C SER A 94 -1.01 13.19 -9.41
N ALA A 95 -0.58 14.44 -9.35
CA ALA A 95 -0.98 15.46 -10.32
C ALA A 95 0.27 16.24 -10.74
N THR A 96 0.63 16.05 -11.99
CA THR A 96 1.43 17.00 -12.78
C THR A 96 0.85 18.40 -12.63
N ARG A 97 1.65 19.34 -12.11
CA ARG A 97 1.43 20.78 -12.34
C ARG A 97 2.75 21.49 -12.61
N ASP A 98 2.71 22.20 -13.73
CA ASP A 98 3.68 23.15 -14.23
C ASP A 98 4.12 24.20 -13.19
N LEU A 99 5.45 24.25 -13.01
CA LEU A 99 6.35 25.42 -13.01
C LEU A 99 5.87 26.75 -12.37
N THR A 100 6.51 27.18 -11.27
CA THR A 100 7.18 28.50 -11.21
C THR A 100 8.23 28.56 -10.09
N ALA A 101 9.36 29.17 -10.41
CA ALA A 101 10.61 29.11 -9.66
C ALA A 101 10.58 29.76 -8.27
N THR A 102 11.02 28.99 -7.27
CA THR A 102 11.77 29.48 -6.11
C THR A 102 12.75 28.37 -5.79
N ALA A 103 14.04 28.60 -6.03
CA ALA A 103 15.09 27.62 -5.82
C ALA A 103 15.09 27.13 -4.36
N PRO A 104 14.88 25.83 -4.09
CA PRO A 104 15.20 25.27 -2.80
C PRO A 104 16.53 24.52 -2.90
N GLN A 105 17.49 25.05 -2.15
CA GLN A 105 18.65 24.36 -1.57
C GLN A 105 18.96 23.00 -2.19
N GLN A 106 19.98 23.04 -3.05
CA GLN A 106 20.69 21.90 -3.59
C GLN A 106 20.90 20.85 -2.49
N ILE A 107 20.16 19.76 -2.59
CA ILE A 107 20.38 18.53 -1.81
C ILE A 107 21.89 18.28 -1.87
N PRO A 108 22.63 18.23 -0.75
CA PRO A 108 24.05 17.91 -0.81
C PRO A 108 24.12 16.58 -1.54
N ALA A 109 24.78 16.59 -2.70
CA ALA A 109 24.88 15.44 -3.56
C ALA A 109 25.59 14.35 -2.77
N LEU A 110 24.81 13.46 -2.13
CA LEU A 110 25.33 12.20 -1.61
C LEU A 110 25.98 11.55 -2.82
N ASP A 111 27.31 11.44 -2.79
CA ASP A 111 28.22 10.92 -3.82
C ASP A 111 27.47 10.02 -4.81
N SER A 112 26.88 10.66 -5.80
CA SER A 112 26.15 9.97 -6.85
C SER A 112 27.24 9.40 -7.70
N LEU A 113 27.36 8.06 -7.75
CA LEU A 113 28.37 7.34 -8.51
C LEU A 113 28.72 8.18 -9.74
N ILE A 114 29.93 8.75 -9.74
CA ILE A 114 30.43 9.72 -10.74
C ILE A 114 29.74 9.46 -12.08
N THR A 115 28.95 10.40 -12.60
CA THR A 115 28.10 10.13 -13.78
C THR A 115 28.98 9.71 -14.95
N GLN A 116 29.17 8.41 -15.13
CA GLN A 116 29.99 7.86 -16.20
C GLN A 116 29.13 7.83 -17.46
N GLN A 117 29.68 8.38 -18.53
CA GLN A 117 29.05 8.32 -19.84
C GLN A 117 29.17 6.89 -20.40
N PRO A 118 28.15 6.39 -21.12
CA PRO A 118 28.21 5.08 -21.76
C PRO A 118 29.41 4.99 -22.71
N LEU A 119 30.29 4.00 -22.53
CA LEU A 119 31.40 3.74 -23.48
C LEU A 119 30.90 3.04 -24.76
N THR A 120 29.67 2.51 -24.76
CA THR A 120 29.03 1.84 -25.90
C THR A 120 27.51 1.87 -25.70
N ALA A 121 26.72 2.23 -26.72
CA ALA A 121 25.26 2.24 -26.58
C ALA A 121 24.76 0.84 -26.15
N PRO A 122 24.14 0.69 -24.95
CA PRO A 122 23.65 -0.59 -24.49
C PRO A 122 22.52 -1.06 -25.41
N PRO A 123 22.44 -2.36 -25.71
CA PRO A 123 21.24 -2.90 -26.31
C PRO A 123 20.07 -2.64 -25.34
N ALA A 124 19.02 -1.95 -25.80
CA ALA A 124 17.87 -1.54 -24.97
C ALA A 124 17.08 -2.73 -24.37
N ASN A 125 17.43 -3.96 -24.74
CA ASN A 125 16.80 -5.22 -24.33
C ASN A 125 17.54 -5.98 -23.22
N VAL A 126 18.65 -5.46 -22.68
CA VAL A 126 19.40 -6.16 -21.61
C VAL A 126 18.86 -5.75 -20.24
N SER A 127 18.45 -6.73 -19.43
CA SER A 127 18.09 -6.54 -18.02
C SER A 127 19.21 -7.07 -17.14
N TYR A 128 19.64 -6.24 -16.20
CA TYR A 128 20.67 -6.56 -15.21
C TYR A 128 20.00 -6.87 -13.86
N PRO A 129 20.15 -8.08 -13.31
CA PRO A 129 19.62 -8.42 -12.00
C PRO A 129 20.50 -7.78 -10.91
N LEU A 130 19.92 -6.89 -10.12
CA LEU A 130 20.57 -6.29 -8.96
C LEU A 130 20.14 -7.06 -7.71
N SER A 131 21.03 -7.88 -7.17
CA SER A 131 20.76 -8.77 -6.03
C SER A 131 21.33 -8.21 -4.72
N TYR A 132 20.52 -8.18 -3.67
CA TYR A 132 20.91 -7.76 -2.31
C TYR A 132 20.37 -8.74 -1.27
N LEU A 133 21.06 -8.83 -0.13
CA LEU A 133 20.56 -9.52 1.05
C LEU A 133 20.01 -8.51 2.06
N MET A 134 18.76 -8.68 2.45
CA MET A 134 18.13 -7.95 3.54
C MET A 134 18.03 -8.86 4.76
N ARG A 135 18.50 -8.38 5.90
CA ARG A 135 18.27 -9.03 7.20
C ARG A 135 17.29 -8.23 8.03
N THR A 136 16.33 -8.91 8.64
CA THR A 136 15.31 -8.34 9.53
C THR A 136 15.58 -8.77 10.97
N ASP A 137 15.17 -7.92 11.92
CA ASP A 137 15.30 -8.21 13.35
C ASP A 137 14.08 -8.98 13.87
N VAL A 138 12.89 -8.50 13.49
CA VAL A 138 11.60 -9.09 13.90
C VAL A 138 10.72 -9.34 12.67
N GLY A 139 10.19 -10.57 12.56
CA GLY A 139 9.31 -10.99 11.47
C GLY A 139 9.94 -10.73 10.09
N LYS A 140 9.10 -10.36 9.10
CA LYS A 140 9.57 -9.98 7.75
C LYS A 140 9.92 -8.48 7.64
N GLY A 141 10.02 -7.77 8.78
CA GLY A 141 10.36 -6.36 8.83
C GLY A 141 9.50 -5.49 7.89
N PRO A 142 10.10 -4.62 7.07
CA PRO A 142 9.35 -3.73 6.18
C PRO A 142 8.60 -4.46 5.04
N LEU A 143 8.86 -5.75 4.80
CA LEU A 143 8.16 -6.54 3.78
C LEU A 143 6.69 -6.83 4.17
N GLU A 144 6.36 -6.85 5.47
CA GLU A 144 4.98 -7.04 5.94
C GLU A 144 4.02 -5.96 5.40
N LEU A 145 4.53 -4.76 5.15
CA LEU A 145 3.74 -3.65 4.61
C LEU A 145 3.28 -3.90 3.17
N LEU A 146 3.94 -4.80 2.44
CA LEU A 146 3.48 -5.22 1.11
C LEU A 146 2.16 -5.98 1.18
N ALA A 147 1.89 -6.71 2.28
CA ALA A 147 0.62 -7.41 2.48
C ALA A 147 -0.57 -6.47 2.68
N LEU A 148 -0.32 -5.22 3.07
CA LEU A 148 -1.35 -4.18 3.21
C LEU A 148 -1.80 -3.62 1.85
N LYS A 149 -1.18 -4.03 0.73
CA LYS A 149 -1.56 -3.55 -0.60
C LYS A 149 -2.96 -4.04 -0.98
N GLY A 150 -3.90 -3.11 -1.09
CA GLY A 150 -5.29 -3.43 -1.41
C GLY A 150 -6.06 -4.01 -0.23
N PHE A 151 -5.53 -3.89 0.99
CA PHE A 151 -6.28 -4.22 2.19
C PHE A 151 -7.49 -3.29 2.34
N VAL A 152 -8.68 -3.86 2.49
CA VAL A 152 -9.92 -3.14 2.73
C VAL A 152 -10.51 -3.62 4.04
N LEU A 153 -10.78 -2.69 4.95
CA LEU A 153 -11.41 -3.02 6.22
C LEU A 153 -12.85 -3.48 5.97
N PRO A 154 -13.28 -4.63 6.52
CA PRO A 154 -14.67 -5.04 6.43
C PRO A 154 -15.61 -4.01 7.07
N ASN A 155 -16.71 -3.68 6.39
CA ASN A 155 -17.73 -2.76 6.92
C ASN A 155 -18.65 -3.40 7.97
N ARG A 156 -18.51 -4.69 8.27
CA ARG A 156 -19.37 -5.41 9.22
C ARG A 156 -18.57 -6.48 9.98
N MET A 157 -18.74 -6.49 11.30
CA MET A 157 -18.04 -7.44 12.19
C MET A 157 -18.83 -8.72 12.45
N PHE A 158 -20.11 -8.76 12.09
CA PHE A 158 -21.01 -9.90 12.32
C PHE A 158 -21.64 -10.36 11.00
N ILE A 159 -21.61 -11.67 10.76
CA ILE A 159 -22.31 -12.32 9.65
C ILE A 159 -23.59 -12.91 10.22
N ASP A 160 -24.74 -12.33 9.87
CA ASP A 160 -26.04 -12.89 10.22
C ASP A 160 -26.24 -14.16 9.39
N LYS A 161 -26.04 -15.33 10.00
CA LYS A 161 -26.40 -16.60 9.36
C LYS A 161 -27.92 -16.58 9.16
N PRO A 162 -28.45 -16.77 7.93
CA PRO A 162 -29.89 -16.77 7.74
C PRO A 162 -30.48 -17.88 8.61
N ARG A 163 -31.26 -17.46 9.62
CA ARG A 163 -32.11 -18.37 10.39
C ARG A 163 -33.04 -19.00 9.36
N THR A 164 -32.88 -20.28 9.11
CA THR A 164 -33.88 -21.09 8.42
C THR A 164 -35.15 -21.02 9.27
N THR A 165 -36.01 -20.06 8.97
CA THR A 165 -37.35 -20.00 9.54
C THR A 165 -38.11 -21.16 8.94
N ASN A 166 -38.05 -22.32 9.59
CA ASN A 166 -39.13 -23.28 9.49
C ASN A 166 -40.36 -22.54 10.03
N THR A 167 -41.15 -22.04 9.10
CA THR A 167 -42.44 -21.41 9.34
C THR A 167 -43.34 -22.43 10.00
N ASP A 168 -43.47 -22.36 11.31
CA ASP A 168 -44.77 -22.61 11.93
C ASP A 168 -45.06 -21.46 12.89
N ARG A 169 -45.66 -20.42 12.32
CA ARG A 169 -46.25 -19.30 13.03
C ARG A 169 -47.77 -19.40 12.87
N SER A 170 -48.34 -20.58 13.11
CA SER A 170 -49.77 -20.71 13.36
C SER A 170 -50.03 -20.44 14.86
N PRO A 171 -51.02 -19.62 15.23
CA PRO A 171 -51.35 -19.31 16.63
C PRO A 171 -52.06 -20.48 17.35
N ASN A 172 -51.80 -21.72 16.93
CA ASN A 172 -52.42 -22.89 17.51
C ASN A 172 -51.54 -23.37 18.68
N PRO A 173 -52.00 -23.28 19.94
CA PRO A 173 -51.23 -23.82 21.04
C PRO A 173 -51.03 -25.33 20.83
N PRO A 174 -49.85 -25.87 21.18
CA PRO A 174 -49.62 -27.30 21.08
C PRO A 174 -50.67 -28.05 21.91
N PRO A 175 -51.21 -29.19 21.42
CA PRO A 175 -52.21 -29.96 22.16
C PRO A 175 -51.64 -30.39 23.51
N LEU A 176 -52.46 -30.34 24.56
CA LEU A 176 -52.02 -30.72 25.91
C LEU A 176 -51.43 -32.14 25.91
N PRO A 177 -50.30 -32.36 26.60
CA PRO A 177 -49.74 -33.70 26.76
C PRO A 177 -50.69 -34.58 27.58
N LYS A 178 -50.80 -35.86 27.23
CA LYS A 178 -51.69 -36.83 27.90
C LYS A 178 -51.48 -36.87 29.42
N ALA A 179 -50.25 -36.70 29.89
CA ALA A 179 -49.91 -36.64 31.30
C ALA A 179 -50.61 -35.49 32.06
N ALA A 180 -50.80 -34.33 31.42
CA ALA A 180 -51.52 -33.21 32.03
C ALA A 180 -53.03 -33.49 32.13
N VAL A 181 -53.58 -34.22 31.16
CA VAL A 181 -54.99 -34.66 31.17
C VAL A 181 -55.24 -35.70 32.26
N GLU A 182 -54.29 -36.61 32.49
CA GLU A 182 -54.37 -37.60 33.57
C GLU A 182 -54.25 -36.95 34.96
N ALA A 183 -53.31 -36.01 35.14
CA ALA A 183 -53.13 -35.30 36.40
C ALA A 183 -54.38 -34.51 36.84
N ALA A 184 -55.11 -33.89 35.90
CA ALA A 184 -56.33 -33.15 36.21
C ALA A 184 -57.45 -34.03 36.80
N LYS A 185 -57.50 -35.32 36.46
CA LYS A 185 -58.49 -36.26 37.01
C LYS A 185 -58.23 -36.58 38.49
N HIS A 186 -56.97 -36.55 38.91
CA HIS A 186 -56.56 -36.86 40.28
C HIS A 186 -56.53 -35.63 41.20
N ALA A 187 -56.66 -34.41 40.66
CA ALA A 187 -56.52 -33.16 41.39
C ALA A 187 -57.81 -32.66 42.08
N VAL A 188 -58.92 -33.43 42.04
CA VAL A 188 -60.14 -33.10 42.79
C VAL A 188 -59.95 -33.47 44.26
N THR A 189 -59.36 -32.56 45.02
CA THR A 189 -59.39 -32.59 46.48
C THR A 189 -60.59 -31.77 46.95
N PRO A 190 -61.54 -32.33 47.72
CA PRO A 190 -62.66 -31.55 48.25
C PRO A 190 -62.11 -30.48 49.22
N LEU A 191 -62.47 -29.23 48.96
CA LEU A 191 -62.14 -28.10 49.81
C LEU A 191 -62.92 -28.24 51.14
N PRO A 192 -62.29 -28.17 52.33
CA PRO A 192 -63.01 -28.26 53.59
C PRO A 192 -63.92 -27.04 53.77
N ASP A 193 -65.20 -27.30 54.07
CA ASP A 193 -66.18 -26.30 54.47
C ASP A 193 -65.69 -25.58 55.74
N GLN A 194 -65.45 -24.29 55.64
CA GLN A 194 -65.09 -23.45 56.78
C GLN A 194 -66.39 -23.04 57.50
N THR A 195 -66.57 -23.52 58.73
CA THR A 195 -67.58 -23.01 59.68
C THR A 195 -67.06 -21.76 60.38
#